data_AF-A0A2S3YHG0-F1
#
_entry.id   AF-A0A2S3YHG0-F1
#
_cell.length_a   1.000
_cell.length_b   1.000
_cell.length_c   1.000
_cell.angle_alpha   90.00
_cell.angle_beta   90.00
_cell.angle_gamma   90.00
#
_symmetry.space_group_name_H-M   'P 1'
#
loop_
_entity.id
_entity.type
_entity.pdbx_description
1 polymer ?
#
loop_
_entity_poly.entity_id
_entity_poly.type
_entity_poly.pdbx_seq_one_letter_code
_entity_poly.pdbx_strand_id
1 'polypeptide(L)'
;MEAWFALLVGVFFTVAVYLMLSKFIIRVLLGVAVLGNAVNLLIFTGGRLTREVPPIIPEGAESLAAPAANALPQALILTAIVISFSFFAFLLVLSWRAYSDLATDNTDEMRVAEPADEPLPPLGY
;
A
#
# COMPACT_ATOMS: atom_id res chain seq x y z
N MET A 1 23.33 -4.64 7.41
CA MET A 1 21.90 -4.53 7.78
C MET A 1 21.02 -4.33 6.56
N GLU A 2 21.42 -3.46 5.62
CA GLU A 2 20.63 -3.14 4.41
C GLU A 2 20.22 -4.37 3.59
N ALA A 3 21.08 -5.38 3.43
CA ALA A 3 20.73 -6.62 2.72
C ALA A 3 19.54 -7.38 3.33
N TRP A 4 19.42 -7.42 4.66
CA TRP A 4 18.29 -8.07 5.34
C TRP A 4 16.99 -7.28 5.15
N PHE A 5 17.07 -5.94 5.18
CA PHE A 5 15.93 -5.08 4.87
C PHE A 5 15.52 -5.20 3.41
N ALA A 6 16.47 -5.30 2.48
CA ALA A 6 16.16 -5.50 1.06
C ALA A 6 15.42 -6.83 0.83
N LEU A 7 15.85 -7.92 1.48
CA LEU A 7 15.13 -9.20 1.44
C LEU A 7 13.71 -9.07 2.01
N LEU A 8 13.56 -8.42 3.17
CA LEU A 8 12.27 -8.20 3.82
C LEU A 8 11.31 -7.39 2.92
N VAL A 9 11.81 -6.30 2.34
CA VAL A 9 11.06 -5.47 1.38
C VAL A 9 10.61 -6.33 0.19
N GLY A 10 11.51 -7.14 -0.37
CA GLY A 10 11.19 -8.07 -1.45
C GLY A 10 10.03 -9.01 -1.08
N VAL A 11 10.09 -9.64 0.09
CA VAL A 11 9.01 -10.53 0.59
C VAL A 11 7.69 -9.76 0.75
N PHE A 12 7.72 -8.55 1.30
CA PHE A 12 6.52 -7.72 1.45
C PHE A 12 5.89 -7.37 0.09
N PHE A 13 6.71 -6.99 -0.90
CA PHE A 13 6.24 -6.75 -2.25
C PHE A 13 5.65 -8.01 -2.89
N THR A 14 6.30 -9.17 -2.73
CA THR A 14 5.78 -10.45 -3.24
C THR A 14 4.41 -10.77 -2.64
N VAL A 15 4.26 -10.66 -1.32
CA VAL A 15 2.99 -10.92 -0.64
C VAL A 15 1.91 -9.92 -1.07
N ALA A 16 2.25 -8.63 -1.14
CA ALA A 16 1.33 -7.59 -1.57
C ALA A 16 0.79 -7.83 -2.98
N VAL A 17 1.67 -8.07 -3.95
CA VAL A 17 1.30 -8.33 -5.35
C VAL A 17 0.50 -9.62 -5.46
N TYR A 18 0.92 -10.68 -4.77
CA TYR A 18 0.18 -11.95 -4.75
C TYR A 18 -1.26 -11.78 -4.25
N LEU A 19 -1.46 -11.03 -3.17
CA LEU A 19 -2.78 -10.74 -2.61
C LEU A 19 -3.62 -9.82 -3.53
N MET A 20 -2.99 -8.86 -4.20
CA MET A 20 -3.67 -7.98 -5.17
C MET A 20 -4.17 -8.71 -6.41
N LEU A 21 -3.55 -9.84 -6.78
CA LEU A 21 -4.00 -10.70 -7.90
C LEU A 21 -5.10 -11.70 -7.49
N SER A 22 -5.60 -11.62 -6.26
CA SER A 22 -6.70 -12.44 -5.79
C SER A 22 -8.04 -12.01 -6.40
N LYS A 23 -8.95 -12.98 -6.56
CA LYS A 23 -10.34 -12.77 -6.96
C LYS A 23 -11.21 -12.16 -5.86
N PHE A 24 -10.85 -12.37 -4.59
CA PHE A 24 -11.61 -11.84 -3.47
C PHE A 24 -11.15 -10.42 -3.10
N ILE A 25 -12.08 -9.47 -3.08
CA ILE A 25 -11.80 -8.05 -2.78
C ILE A 25 -11.11 -7.87 -1.43
N ILE A 26 -11.51 -8.63 -0.40
CA ILE A 26 -10.89 -8.55 0.93
C ILE A 26 -9.39 -8.84 0.86
N ARG A 27 -8.99 -9.83 0.05
CA ARG A 27 -7.57 -10.15 -0.15
C ARG A 27 -6.85 -9.03 -0.91
N VAL A 28 -7.50 -8.42 -1.89
CA VAL A 28 -6.94 -7.24 -2.59
C VAL A 28 -6.72 -6.08 -1.63
N LEU A 29 -7.67 -5.78 -0.74
CA LEU A 29 -7.52 -4.75 0.29
C LEU A 29 -6.33 -5.03 1.21
N LEU A 30 -6.17 -6.26 1.68
CA LEU A 30 -5.01 -6.66 2.47
C LEU A 30 -3.70 -6.50 1.68
N GLY A 31 -3.71 -6.84 0.38
CA GLY A 31 -2.59 -6.63 -0.52
C GLY A 31 -2.19 -5.15 -0.61
N VAL A 32 -3.15 -4.24 -0.77
CA VAL A 32 -2.93 -2.78 -0.79
C VAL A 32 -2.36 -2.29 0.55
N ALA A 33 -2.87 -2.78 1.67
CA ALA A 33 -2.35 -2.42 3.00
C ALA A 33 -0.89 -2.87 3.18
N VAL A 34 -0.56 -4.11 2.78
CA VAL A 34 0.82 -4.63 2.82
C VAL A 34 1.72 -3.85 1.86
N LEU A 35 1.23 -3.49 0.66
CA LEU A 35 1.99 -2.70 -0.31
C LEU A 35 2.40 -1.34 0.25
N GLY A 36 1.50 -0.62 0.91
CA GLY A 36 1.81 0.66 1.54
C GLY A 36 2.94 0.54 2.57
N ASN A 37 2.92 -0.53 3.37
CA ASN A 37 4.01 -0.83 4.31
C ASN A 37 5.31 -1.20 3.60
N ALA A 38 5.25 -1.96 2.50
CA ALA A 38 6.41 -2.33 1.69
C ALA A 38 7.12 -1.09 1.11
N VAL A 39 6.35 -0.13 0.58
CA VAL A 39 6.85 1.14 0.05
C VAL A 39 7.49 1.97 1.16
N ASN A 40 6.87 2.05 2.35
CA ASN A 40 7.46 2.76 3.49
C ASN A 40 8.81 2.17 3.91
N LEU A 41 8.91 0.83 3.96
CA LEU A 41 10.17 0.14 4.26
C LEU A 41 11.23 0.35 3.17
N LEU A 42 10.82 0.42 1.90
CA LEU A 42 11.72 0.72 0.78
C LEU A 42 12.32 2.13 0.91
N ILE A 43 11.48 3.14 1.16
CA ILE A 43 11.93 4.53 1.38
C ILE A 43 12.88 4.60 2.59
N PHE A 44 12.51 3.91 3.67
CA PHE A 44 13.33 3.85 4.88
C PHE A 44 14.71 3.25 4.63
N THR A 45 14.77 2.14 3.89
CA THR A 45 16.02 1.45 3.54
C THR A 45 16.89 2.28 2.60
N GLY A 46 16.28 3.03 1.67
CA GLY A 46 16.98 3.98 0.79
C GLY A 46 17.57 5.19 1.51
N GLY A 47 17.12 5.48 2.73
CA GLY A 47 17.55 6.61 3.55
C GLY A 47 18.95 6.53 4.18
N ARG A 48 19.64 5.39 4.00
CA ARG A 48 20.88 4.98 4.70
C ARG A 48 20.67 4.82 6.21
N LEU A 49 20.76 3.59 6.67
CA LEU A 49 20.40 3.21 8.04
C LEU A 49 21.52 3.53 9.03
N THR A 50 21.48 4.73 9.65
CA THR A 50 22.37 5.11 10.74
C THR A 50 21.70 4.85 12.09
N ARG A 51 22.44 4.26 13.03
CA ARG A 51 21.85 3.58 14.18
C ARG A 51 21.63 4.46 15.42
N GLU A 52 22.11 5.70 15.44
CA GLU A 52 22.45 6.30 16.74
C GLU A 52 21.97 7.72 17.04
N VAL A 53 21.34 8.45 16.12
CA VAL A 53 20.85 9.81 16.45
C VAL A 53 19.56 10.16 15.68
N PRO A 54 18.43 10.41 16.37
CA PRO A 54 17.21 10.88 15.72
C PRO A 54 17.44 12.29 15.14
N PRO A 55 16.79 12.66 14.03
CA PRO A 55 16.95 13.98 13.42
C PRO A 55 16.14 15.06 14.16
N ILE A 56 16.38 15.19 15.47
CA ILE A 56 15.65 16.09 16.37
C ILE A 56 16.68 16.97 17.08
N ILE A 57 16.46 18.29 17.06
CA ILE A 57 17.32 19.25 17.77
C ILE A 57 16.95 19.20 19.26
N PRO A 58 17.90 18.91 20.17
CA PRO A 58 17.63 18.94 21.61
C PRO A 58 17.24 20.33 22.11
N GLU A 59 16.46 20.39 23.19
CA GLU A 59 16.13 21.66 23.85
C GLU A 59 17.40 22.40 24.28
N GLY A 60 17.52 23.67 23.90
CA GLY A 60 18.69 24.51 24.20
C GLY A 60 19.85 24.41 23.19
N ALA A 61 19.73 23.59 22.14
CA ALA A 61 20.68 23.54 21.04
C ALA A 61 20.20 24.39 19.85
N GLU A 62 21.11 25.15 19.23
CA GLU A 62 20.79 25.96 18.04
C GLU A 62 20.90 25.17 16.73
N SER A 63 21.54 23.99 16.75
CA SER A 63 21.78 23.19 15.55
C SER A 63 21.76 21.70 15.85
N LEU A 64 21.55 20.91 14.79
CA LEU A 64 21.61 19.46 14.84
C LEU A 64 23.06 19.00 15.10
N ALA A 65 23.27 18.26 16.18
CA ALA A 65 24.56 17.64 16.47
C ALA A 65 24.87 16.54 15.45
N ALA A 66 26.05 16.57 14.84
CA ALA A 66 26.53 15.48 13.99
C ALA A 66 27.04 14.32 14.86
N PRO A 67 26.79 13.05 14.50
CA PRO A 67 26.07 12.57 13.31
C PRO A 67 24.57 12.42 13.56
N ALA A 68 23.69 12.93 12.68
CA ALA A 68 22.25 12.73 12.77
C ALA A 68 21.70 11.84 11.66
N ALA A 69 20.59 11.13 11.91
CA ALA A 69 19.89 10.38 10.87
C ALA A 69 19.31 11.31 9.78
N ASN A 70 19.07 10.78 8.60
CA ASN A 70 18.48 11.55 7.50
C ASN A 70 16.99 11.83 7.80
N ALA A 71 16.63 13.10 7.91
CA ALA A 71 15.26 13.55 8.16
C ALA A 71 14.33 13.38 6.95
N LEU A 72 14.88 13.40 5.73
CA LEU A 72 14.09 13.42 4.49
C LEU A 72 13.27 12.14 4.29
N PRO A 73 13.83 10.92 4.39
CA PRO A 73 13.04 9.69 4.32
C PRO A 73 11.93 9.64 5.37
N GLN A 74 12.19 10.15 6.58
CA GLN A 74 11.20 10.13 7.68
C GLN A 74 10.01 11.05 7.39
N ALA A 75 10.27 12.26 6.88
CA ALA A 75 9.22 13.17 6.45
C ALA A 75 8.39 12.58 5.30
N LEU A 76 9.04 11.97 4.30
CA LEU A 76 8.36 11.33 3.17
C LEU A 76 7.47 10.16 3.63
N ILE A 77 7.95 9.33 4.55
CA ILE A 77 7.18 8.21 5.10
C ILE A 77 5.95 8.72 5.88
N LEU A 78 6.10 9.77 6.70
CA LEU A 78 4.96 10.33 7.43
C LEU A 78 3.85 10.82 6.48
N THR A 79 4.22 11.48 5.39
CA THR A 79 3.26 11.87 4.33
C THR A 79 2.65 10.65 3.66
N ALA A 80 3.47 9.65 3.29
CA ALA A 80 3.00 8.43 2.63
C ALA A 80 2.02 7.63 3.51
N ILE A 81 2.24 7.57 4.82
CA ILE A 81 1.33 6.91 5.78
C ILE A 81 -0.06 7.55 5.74
N VAL A 82 -0.16 8.87 5.80
CA VAL A 82 -1.45 9.59 5.81
C VAL A 82 -2.21 9.41 4.49
N ILE A 83 -1.51 9.48 3.36
CA ILE A 83 -2.10 9.25 2.03
C ILE A 83 -2.59 7.80 1.91
N SER A 84 -1.75 6.83 2.28
CA SER A 84 -2.09 5.41 2.21
C SER A 84 -3.28 5.06 3.10
N PHE A 85 -3.35 5.64 4.30
CA PHE A 85 -4.48 5.45 5.21
C PHE A 85 -5.77 6.03 4.64
N SER A 86 -5.74 7.26 4.13
CA SER A 86 -6.91 7.91 3.51
C SER A 86 -7.42 7.11 2.31
N PHE A 87 -6.51 6.67 1.44
CA PHE A 87 -6.83 5.83 0.28
C PHE A 87 -7.41 4.47 0.69
N PHE A 88 -6.80 3.81 1.69
CA PHE A 88 -7.28 2.53 2.20
C PHE A 88 -8.68 2.64 2.83
N ALA A 89 -8.93 3.68 3.62
CA ALA A 89 -10.26 3.94 4.19
C ALA A 89 -11.32 4.13 3.10
N PHE A 90 -10.99 4.89 2.04
CA PHE A 90 -11.86 5.04 0.88
C PHE A 90 -12.14 3.69 0.20
N LEU A 91 -11.11 2.91 -0.10
CA LEU A 91 -11.27 1.59 -0.72
C LEU A 91 -12.09 0.64 0.15
N LEU A 92 -11.94 0.69 1.47
CA LEU A 92 -12.70 -0.13 2.41
C LEU A 92 -14.19 0.19 2.34
N VAL A 93 -14.54 1.49 2.37
CA VAL A 93 -15.95 1.94 2.24
C VAL A 93 -16.51 1.59 0.86
N LEU A 94 -15.74 1.79 -0.20
CA LEU A 94 -16.14 1.43 -1.57
C LEU A 94 -16.39 -0.08 -1.68
N SER A 95 -15.50 -0.90 -1.13
CA SER A 95 -15.63 -2.36 -1.13
C SER A 95 -16.86 -2.81 -0.35
N TRP A 96 -17.12 -2.21 0.81
CA TRP A 96 -18.31 -2.48 1.60
C TRP A 96 -19.60 -2.10 0.84
N ARG A 97 -19.58 -0.96 0.14
CA ARG A 97 -20.71 -0.53 -0.68
C ARG A 97 -20.94 -1.49 -1.85
N ALA A 98 -19.88 -1.89 -2.56
CA ALA A 98 -19.95 -2.86 -3.65
C ALA A 98 -20.51 -4.21 -3.17
N TYR A 99 -20.03 -4.72 -2.03
CA TYR A 99 -20.57 -5.94 -1.44
C TYR A 99 -22.04 -5.80 -1.05
N SER A 100 -22.45 -4.65 -0.51
CA SER A 100 -23.85 -4.41 -0.13
C SER A 100 -24.79 -4.39 -1.34
N ASP A 101 -24.32 -3.89 -2.48
CA ASP A 101 -25.10 -3.79 -3.71
C ASP A 101 -25.07 -5.09 -4.54
N LEU A 102 -23.94 -5.81 -4.56
CA LEU A 102 -23.71 -7.01 -5.39
C LEU A 102 -23.87 -8.34 -4.65
N ALA A 103 -23.89 -8.31 -3.31
CA ALA A 103 -23.93 -9.49 -2.43
C ALA A 103 -22.81 -10.54 -2.67
N THR A 104 -21.72 -10.15 -3.32
CA THR A 104 -20.53 -10.98 -3.56
C THR A 104 -19.27 -10.15 -3.38
N ASP A 105 -18.18 -10.77 -2.94
CA ASP A 105 -16.84 -10.18 -2.88
C ASP A 105 -15.86 -10.80 -3.89
N ASN A 106 -16.36 -11.73 -4.72
CA ASN A 106 -15.62 -12.36 -5.80
C ASN A 106 -15.72 -11.51 -7.07
N THR A 107 -14.59 -10.97 -7.54
CA THR A 107 -14.52 -10.10 -8.71
C THR A 107 -15.00 -10.79 -9.99
N ASP A 108 -14.87 -12.12 -10.11
CA ASP A 108 -15.35 -12.87 -11.28
C ASP A 108 -16.89 -12.85 -11.40
N GLU A 109 -17.60 -12.62 -10.29
CA GLU A 109 -19.05 -12.56 -10.22
C GLU A 109 -19.61 -11.13 -10.35
N MET A 110 -18.74 -10.11 -10.30
CA MET A 110 -19.13 -8.69 -10.39
C MET A 110 -19.41 -8.24 -11.82
N ARG A 111 -20.38 -8.87 -12.48
CA ARG A 111 -20.63 -8.77 -13.92
C ARG A 111 -21.78 -7.83 -14.32
N VAL A 112 -22.05 -6.78 -13.54
CA VAL A 112 -23.15 -5.84 -13.83
C VAL A 112 -23.00 -5.17 -15.21
N ALA A 113 -21.78 -4.87 -15.63
CA ALA A 113 -21.51 -4.24 -16.93
C ALA A 113 -21.44 -5.23 -18.10
N GLU A 114 -21.22 -6.52 -17.83
CA GLU A 114 -21.08 -7.58 -18.84
C GLU A 114 -21.81 -8.85 -18.38
N PRO A 115 -23.16 -8.87 -18.37
CA PRO A 115 -23.93 -10.03 -17.94
C PRO A 115 -23.58 -11.29 -18.75
N ALA A 116 -23.61 -12.47 -18.11
CA ALA A 116 -23.28 -13.74 -18.77
C ALA A 116 -24.29 -14.13 -19.85
N ASP A 117 -25.54 -13.73 -19.67
CA ASP A 117 -26.69 -14.19 -20.46
C ASP A 117 -27.12 -13.16 -21.51
N GLU A 118 -26.29 -12.16 -21.82
CA GLU A 118 -26.61 -11.20 -22.89
C GLU A 118 -26.57 -11.87 -24.27
N PRO A 119 -27.64 -11.78 -25.06
CA PRO A 119 -27.66 -12.34 -26.41
C PRO A 119 -26.62 -11.62 -27.27
N LEU A 120 -25.88 -12.40 -28.07
CA LEU A 120 -24.88 -11.85 -28.99
C LEU A 120 -25.50 -10.76 -29.89
N PRO A 121 -24.77 -9.68 -30.17
CA PRO A 121 -25.24 -8.67 -31.11
C PRO A 121 -25.55 -9.32 -32.47
N PRO A 122 -26.58 -8.84 -33.19
CA PRO A 122 -26.99 -9.46 -34.44
C PRO A 122 -25.81 -9.48 -35.42
N LEU A 123 -25.43 -10.69 -35.86
CA LEU A 123 -24.31 -10.93 -36.79
C LEU A 123 -24.65 -10.56 -38.25
N GLY A 124 -25.64 -9.69 -38.45
CA GLY A 124 -26.09 -9.25 -39.78
C GLY A 124 -25.71 -7.79 -40.04
N TYR A 125 -24.76 -7.59 -40.96
CA TYR A 125 -24.77 -6.42 -41.84
C TYR A 125 -25.40 -6.82 -43.17
#